data_AF-A0A1D3TYB4-F1
#
_entry.id   AF-A0A1D3TYB4-F1
#
_cell.length_a   1.000
_cell.length_b   1.000
_cell.length_c   1.000
_cell.angle_alpha   90.00
_cell.angle_beta   90.00
_cell.angle_gamma   90.00
#
_symmetry.space_group_name_H-M   'P 1'
#
loop_
_entity.id
_entity.type
_entity.pdbx_description
1 polymer ?
#
loop_
_entity_poly.entity_id
_entity_poly.type
_entity_poly.pdbx_seq_one_letter_code
_entity_poly.pdbx_strand_id
1 'polypeptide(L)'
;MLVNGLPLHKTEVALDPKTPVATSEVRKVFEQQSKYPAASILMNDMMQGKHYLAEKIKGLIKEGNRTIVFDCVTQEDLDLIADAVITSGIKFVTVDPGVFTSTIARKIIVPSEKKSKDKILAVVGSVNPVTKSQMEELWLSQKTFNIFVKTKELVESEERSEAEIDRIVTEVLENSPRYKVSTVTGDGLMPENRIDFGYYTARDHSTVDEVSDKINAAFAEITYRICKKDANFKGLYTSGGDITVAVCRKFDTAGLELLDEVLPLAAYGKILKGDFDGLNIITKGGMVGQSNAINRCITYLKEKLFI
;
A
#
# COMPACT_ATOMS: atom_id res chain seq x y z
N MET A 1 -31.25 -6.57 9.39
CA MET A 1 -30.43 -5.41 9.00
C MET A 1 -30.55 -4.32 10.04
N LEU A 2 -29.38 -3.79 10.43
CA LEU A 2 -29.24 -2.67 11.35
C LEU A 2 -28.58 -1.49 10.63
N VAL A 3 -28.86 -0.27 11.07
CA VAL A 3 -28.13 0.95 10.70
C VAL A 3 -27.80 1.68 11.99
N ASN A 4 -26.50 1.94 12.24
CA ASN A 4 -26.01 2.53 13.48
C ASN A 4 -26.53 1.81 14.75
N GLY A 5 -26.59 0.48 14.71
CA GLY A 5 -27.08 -0.35 15.81
C GLY A 5 -28.61 -0.42 15.96
N LEU A 6 -29.38 0.36 15.19
CA LEU A 6 -30.85 0.34 15.23
C LEU A 6 -31.42 -0.56 14.13
N PRO A 7 -32.50 -1.32 14.40
CA PRO A 7 -33.24 -2.02 13.36
C PRO A 7 -33.69 -1.07 12.24
N LEU A 8 -33.42 -1.42 10.98
CA LEU A 8 -33.76 -0.62 9.79
C LEU A 8 -35.16 0.04 9.83
N HIS A 9 -36.22 -0.70 10.20
CA HIS A 9 -37.59 -0.17 10.26
C HIS A 9 -37.84 0.88 11.38
N LYS A 10 -36.86 1.09 12.27
CA LYS A 10 -36.87 2.13 13.32
C LYS A 10 -35.97 3.32 12.98
N THR A 11 -35.52 3.42 11.73
CA THR A 11 -34.64 4.50 11.24
C THR A 11 -35.40 5.39 10.27
N GLU A 12 -34.77 6.49 9.84
CA GLU A 12 -35.35 7.42 8.86
C GLU A 12 -35.72 6.75 7.52
N VAL A 13 -35.07 5.62 7.18
CA VAL A 13 -35.37 4.82 5.98
C VAL A 13 -36.82 4.29 5.98
N ALA A 14 -37.42 4.10 7.15
CA ALA A 14 -38.83 3.70 7.25
C ALA A 14 -39.80 4.80 6.78
N LEU A 15 -39.35 6.05 6.77
CA LEU A 15 -40.09 7.24 6.34
C LEU A 15 -39.67 7.72 4.95
N ASP A 16 -38.85 6.95 4.23
CA ASP A 16 -38.40 7.32 2.89
C ASP A 16 -39.60 7.55 1.96
N PRO A 17 -39.70 8.70 1.27
CA PRO A 17 -40.90 9.07 0.51
C PRO A 17 -41.09 8.21 -0.74
N LYS A 18 -40.06 7.48 -1.19
CA LYS A 18 -40.09 6.70 -2.43
C LYS A 18 -40.13 5.19 -2.18
N THR A 19 -39.38 4.72 -1.20
CA THR A 19 -39.12 3.31 -0.90
C THR A 19 -39.06 3.08 0.61
N PRO A 20 -40.17 3.32 1.35
CA PRO A 20 -40.18 3.12 2.79
C PRO A 20 -40.00 1.65 3.14
N VAL A 21 -39.15 1.36 4.12
CA VAL A 21 -38.86 -0.02 4.55
C VAL A 21 -39.50 -0.33 5.90
N ALA A 22 -40.54 -1.17 5.89
CA ALA A 22 -41.33 -1.52 7.06
C ALA A 22 -40.80 -2.71 7.89
N THR A 23 -39.72 -3.37 7.45
CA THR A 23 -39.14 -4.53 8.14
C THR A 23 -37.62 -4.47 8.17
N SER A 24 -37.01 -4.97 9.24
CA SER A 24 -35.56 -5.17 9.31
C SER A 24 -35.11 -6.54 8.82
N GLU A 25 -36.04 -7.43 8.51
CA GLU A 25 -35.76 -8.78 8.05
C GLU A 25 -35.59 -8.77 6.52
N VAL A 26 -34.33 -8.82 6.09
CA VAL A 26 -33.95 -8.71 4.67
C VAL A 26 -34.59 -9.81 3.83
N ARG A 27 -34.69 -11.04 4.37
CA ARG A 27 -35.35 -12.16 3.70
C ARG A 27 -36.79 -11.82 3.28
N LYS A 28 -37.58 -11.22 4.18
CA LYS A 28 -38.97 -10.82 3.89
C LYS A 28 -39.05 -9.78 2.79
N VAL A 29 -38.10 -8.85 2.72
CA VAL A 29 -38.04 -7.85 1.65
C VAL A 29 -37.87 -8.53 0.28
N PHE A 30 -36.96 -9.51 0.18
CA PHE A 30 -36.77 -10.26 -1.06
C PHE A 30 -37.98 -11.14 -1.42
N GLU A 31 -38.60 -11.81 -0.45
CA GLU A 31 -39.80 -12.64 -0.68
C GLU A 31 -41.00 -11.82 -1.18
N GLN A 32 -41.10 -10.54 -0.80
CA GLN A 32 -42.15 -9.64 -1.30
C GLN A 32 -41.94 -9.20 -2.76
N GLN A 33 -40.71 -9.28 -3.26
CA GLN A 33 -40.32 -8.75 -4.57
C GLN A 33 -39.91 -9.83 -5.57
N SER A 34 -39.96 -11.10 -5.16
CA SER A 34 -39.50 -12.24 -5.95
C SER A 34 -40.50 -13.37 -5.92
N LYS A 35 -40.68 -14.04 -7.06
CA LYS A 35 -41.44 -15.29 -7.15
C LYS A 35 -40.69 -16.51 -6.61
N TYR A 36 -39.41 -16.36 -6.27
CA TYR A 36 -38.56 -17.45 -5.77
C TYR A 36 -38.35 -17.34 -4.26
N PRO A 37 -38.33 -18.48 -3.54
CA PRO A 37 -38.13 -18.46 -2.10
C PRO A 37 -36.71 -18.00 -1.73
N ALA A 38 -36.63 -17.38 -0.55
CA ALA A 38 -35.39 -16.93 0.06
C ALA A 38 -35.14 -17.68 1.37
N ALA A 39 -33.88 -17.83 1.75
CA ALA A 39 -33.48 -18.41 3.02
C ALA A 39 -32.49 -17.50 3.74
N SER A 40 -32.39 -17.66 5.06
CA SER A 40 -31.39 -16.98 5.88
C SER A 40 -30.41 -17.98 6.47
N ILE A 41 -29.13 -17.65 6.44
CA ILE A 41 -28.07 -18.29 7.23
C ILE A 41 -27.69 -17.33 8.34
N LEU A 42 -27.84 -17.77 9.58
CA LEU A 42 -27.75 -16.93 10.77
C LEU A 42 -26.36 -17.01 11.38
N MET A 43 -26.03 -16.08 12.29
CA MET A 43 -24.73 -16.03 12.95
C MET A 43 -24.31 -17.37 13.62
N ASN A 44 -25.26 -18.12 14.19
CA ASN A 44 -24.99 -19.43 14.80
C ASN A 44 -24.42 -20.45 13.80
N ASP A 45 -24.75 -20.34 12.52
CA ASP A 45 -24.23 -21.23 11.48
C ASP A 45 -22.77 -20.91 11.14
N MET A 46 -22.37 -19.64 11.28
CA MET A 46 -21.02 -19.17 10.95
C MET A 46 -19.96 -19.81 11.86
N MET A 47 -20.33 -20.13 13.11
CA MET A 47 -19.45 -20.77 14.09
C MET A 47 -18.94 -22.15 13.65
N GLN A 48 -19.60 -22.79 12.69
CA GLN A 48 -19.24 -24.14 12.19
C GLN A 48 -18.22 -24.09 11.03
N GLY A 49 -17.87 -22.90 10.55
CA GLY A 49 -16.86 -22.70 9.51
C GLY A 49 -17.34 -22.99 8.08
N LYS A 50 -16.44 -22.73 7.11
CA LYS A 50 -16.79 -22.62 5.68
C LYS A 50 -17.37 -23.89 5.06
N HIS A 51 -16.92 -25.07 5.48
CA HIS A 51 -17.36 -26.34 4.89
C HIS A 51 -18.81 -26.66 5.28
N TYR A 52 -19.18 -26.43 6.54
CA TYR A 52 -20.55 -26.54 7.00
C TYR A 52 -21.47 -25.58 6.23
N LEU A 53 -21.06 -24.31 6.14
CA LEU A 53 -21.82 -23.29 5.40
C LEU A 53 -21.98 -23.66 3.92
N ALA A 54 -20.94 -24.18 3.27
CA ALA A 54 -20.99 -24.62 1.88
C ALA A 54 -22.02 -25.74 1.66
N GLU A 55 -22.08 -26.73 2.57
CA GLU A 55 -23.10 -27.79 2.51
C GLU A 55 -24.50 -27.26 2.82
N LYS A 56 -24.62 -26.34 3.78
CA LYS A 56 -25.91 -25.68 4.08
C LYS A 56 -26.44 -24.90 2.88
N ILE A 57 -25.58 -24.15 2.19
CA ILE A 57 -25.91 -23.45 0.94
C ILE A 57 -26.44 -24.44 -0.11
N LYS A 58 -25.74 -25.56 -0.33
CA LYS A 58 -26.18 -26.60 -1.28
C LYS A 58 -27.54 -27.18 -0.88
N GLY A 59 -27.78 -27.42 0.41
CA GLY A 59 -29.07 -27.88 0.94
C GLY A 59 -30.21 -26.91 0.63
N LEU A 60 -30.04 -25.65 0.98
CA LEU A 60 -31.04 -24.60 0.74
C LEU A 60 -31.38 -24.45 -0.76
N ILE A 61 -30.39 -24.60 -1.64
CA ILE A 61 -30.62 -24.54 -3.09
C ILE A 61 -31.41 -25.76 -3.58
N LYS A 62 -31.16 -26.95 -3.03
CA LYS A 62 -31.93 -28.17 -3.35
C LYS A 62 -33.39 -28.04 -2.91
N GLU A 63 -33.65 -27.31 -1.84
CA GLU A 63 -35.00 -26.97 -1.37
C GLU A 63 -35.70 -25.91 -2.26
N GLY A 64 -35.01 -25.37 -3.27
CA GLY A 64 -35.57 -24.45 -4.24
C GLY A 64 -35.30 -22.97 -3.95
N ASN A 65 -34.58 -22.64 -2.87
CA ASN A 65 -34.22 -21.26 -2.55
C ASN A 65 -33.30 -20.68 -3.64
N ARG A 66 -33.58 -19.44 -4.05
CA ARG A 66 -32.78 -18.70 -5.05
C ARG A 66 -32.12 -17.45 -4.49
N THR A 67 -32.50 -17.03 -3.30
CA THR A 67 -31.85 -15.94 -2.56
C THR A 67 -31.43 -16.48 -1.21
N ILE A 68 -30.15 -16.29 -0.84
CA ILE A 68 -29.64 -16.66 0.48
C ILE A 68 -29.11 -15.39 1.12
N VAL A 69 -29.69 -15.02 2.26
CA VAL A 69 -29.28 -13.88 3.08
C VAL A 69 -28.39 -14.39 4.19
N PHE A 70 -27.27 -13.71 4.43
CA PHE A 70 -26.34 -14.05 5.50
C PHE A 70 -26.35 -12.96 6.57
N ASP A 71 -26.31 -13.36 7.84
CA ASP A 71 -25.89 -12.45 8.90
C ASP A 71 -24.40 -12.16 8.77
N CYS A 72 -24.02 -10.91 9.07
CA CYS A 72 -22.64 -10.45 8.98
C CYS A 72 -22.47 -9.19 9.84
N VAL A 73 -21.43 -9.14 10.68
CA VAL A 73 -21.13 -8.01 11.55
C VAL A 73 -19.69 -7.52 11.35
N THR A 74 -18.75 -8.41 11.01
CA THR A 74 -17.33 -8.06 10.83
C THR A 74 -16.80 -8.39 9.42
N GLN A 75 -15.56 -7.98 9.14
CA GLN A 75 -14.89 -8.32 7.89
C GLN A 75 -14.54 -9.82 7.83
N GLU A 76 -14.24 -10.44 8.97
CA GLU A 76 -13.99 -11.87 9.08
C GLU A 76 -15.23 -12.70 8.70
N ASP A 77 -16.43 -12.24 9.08
CA ASP A 77 -17.69 -12.85 8.65
C ASP A 77 -17.81 -12.80 7.11
N LEU A 78 -17.53 -11.65 6.49
CA LEU A 78 -17.56 -11.51 5.02
C LEU A 78 -16.58 -12.48 4.34
N ASP A 79 -15.37 -12.60 4.87
CA ASP A 79 -14.35 -13.50 4.33
C ASP A 79 -14.76 -14.97 4.46
N LEU A 80 -15.36 -15.35 5.58
CA LEU A 80 -15.88 -16.69 5.82
C LEU A 80 -17.05 -17.02 4.88
N ILE A 81 -18.01 -16.10 4.72
CA ILE A 81 -19.14 -16.26 3.80
C ILE A 81 -18.62 -16.41 2.37
N ALA A 82 -17.67 -15.57 1.98
CA ALA A 82 -17.08 -15.62 0.65
C ALA A 82 -16.39 -16.97 0.39
N ASP A 83 -15.61 -17.46 1.35
CA ASP A 83 -14.97 -18.78 1.25
C ASP A 83 -16.01 -19.91 1.17
N ALA A 84 -17.09 -19.85 1.94
CA ALA A 84 -18.15 -20.85 1.93
C ALA A 84 -18.89 -20.90 0.59
N VAL A 85 -19.25 -19.74 0.03
CA VAL A 85 -19.93 -19.63 -1.26
C VAL A 85 -19.03 -20.16 -2.38
N ILE A 86 -17.74 -19.81 -2.39
CA ILE A 86 -16.76 -20.35 -3.35
C ILE A 86 -16.62 -21.86 -3.20
N THR A 87 -16.44 -22.34 -1.97
CA THR A 87 -16.29 -23.78 -1.65
C THR A 87 -17.53 -24.58 -2.03
N SER A 88 -18.72 -23.96 -2.03
CA SER A 88 -19.95 -24.64 -2.43
C SER A 88 -19.95 -25.07 -3.90
N GLY A 89 -19.17 -24.42 -4.77
CA GLY A 89 -19.13 -24.68 -6.20
C GLY A 89 -20.41 -24.28 -6.96
N ILE A 90 -21.36 -23.64 -6.29
CA ILE A 90 -22.59 -23.13 -6.90
C ILE A 90 -22.28 -21.87 -7.69
N LYS A 91 -22.91 -21.69 -8.86
CA LYS A 91 -22.88 -20.41 -9.57
C LYS A 91 -23.78 -19.39 -8.86
N PHE A 92 -23.21 -18.25 -8.49
CA PHE A 92 -23.91 -17.21 -7.73
C PHE A 92 -23.66 -15.82 -8.34
N VAL A 93 -24.46 -14.86 -7.91
CA VAL A 93 -24.27 -13.42 -8.14
C VAL A 93 -24.22 -12.76 -6.76
N THR A 94 -23.31 -11.82 -6.57
CA THR A 94 -23.21 -11.04 -5.34
C THR A 94 -24.24 -9.91 -5.35
N VAL A 95 -24.92 -9.69 -4.22
CA VAL A 95 -25.92 -8.63 -4.06
C VAL A 95 -25.67 -7.91 -2.74
N ASP A 96 -25.02 -6.76 -2.82
CA ASP A 96 -24.66 -5.94 -1.67
C ASP A 96 -24.25 -4.51 -2.10
N PRO A 97 -24.06 -3.56 -1.17
CA PRO A 97 -23.59 -2.21 -1.48
C PRO A 97 -22.15 -2.09 -2.02
N GLY A 98 -21.36 -3.18 -2.02
CA GLY A 98 -20.04 -3.29 -2.66
C GLY A 98 -19.01 -4.10 -1.88
N VAL A 99 -19.10 -4.16 -0.54
CA VAL A 99 -18.12 -4.82 0.35
C VAL A 99 -18.03 -6.33 0.14
N PHE A 100 -19.15 -7.04 0.01
CA PHE A 100 -19.16 -8.48 -0.22
C PHE A 100 -18.71 -8.80 -1.66
N THR A 101 -19.21 -8.04 -2.64
CA THR A 101 -18.73 -8.12 -4.03
C THR A 101 -17.22 -7.93 -4.13
N SER A 102 -16.66 -6.93 -3.44
CA SER A 102 -15.21 -6.70 -3.41
C SER A 102 -14.44 -7.86 -2.75
N THR A 103 -15.02 -8.47 -1.71
CA THR A 103 -14.41 -9.59 -0.99
C THR A 103 -14.35 -10.84 -1.86
N ILE A 104 -15.44 -11.16 -2.55
CA ILE A 104 -15.49 -12.23 -3.55
C ILE A 104 -14.51 -11.97 -4.70
N ALA A 105 -14.49 -10.74 -5.23
CA ALA A 105 -13.59 -10.35 -6.31
C ALA A 105 -12.12 -10.59 -5.92
N ARG A 106 -11.69 -10.17 -4.73
CA ARG A 106 -10.33 -10.41 -4.22
C ARG A 106 -9.96 -11.89 -4.12
N LYS A 107 -10.94 -12.78 -3.91
CA LYS A 107 -10.72 -14.22 -3.72
C LYS A 107 -10.78 -15.01 -5.04
N ILE A 108 -11.61 -14.60 -6.00
CA ILE A 108 -11.82 -15.34 -7.26
C ILE A 108 -11.06 -14.74 -8.43
N ILE A 109 -10.98 -13.41 -8.51
CA ILE A 109 -10.29 -12.75 -9.61
C ILE A 109 -8.80 -12.85 -9.31
N VAL A 110 -8.16 -13.85 -9.93
CA VAL A 110 -6.72 -13.82 -10.12
C VAL A 110 -6.45 -12.65 -11.07
N PRO A 111 -5.80 -11.57 -10.62
CA PRO A 111 -5.42 -10.51 -11.53
C PRO A 111 -4.66 -11.15 -12.67
N SER A 112 -4.96 -10.77 -13.92
CA SER A 112 -4.06 -11.13 -15.01
C SER A 112 -2.70 -10.64 -14.58
N GLU A 113 -1.75 -11.54 -14.33
CA GLU A 113 -0.35 -11.17 -14.19
C GLU A 113 0.05 -10.56 -15.54
N LYS A 114 -0.20 -9.26 -15.72
CA LYS A 114 0.79 -8.48 -16.44
C LYS A 114 2.03 -8.73 -15.61
N LYS A 115 2.91 -9.59 -16.12
CA LYS A 115 4.27 -9.77 -15.63
C LYS A 115 5.03 -8.46 -15.89
N SER A 116 4.51 -7.37 -15.34
CA SER A 116 5.21 -6.12 -15.28
C SER A 116 6.42 -6.40 -14.42
N LYS A 117 7.58 -6.23 -15.05
CA LYS A 117 8.86 -6.28 -14.37
C LYS A 117 9.07 -5.03 -13.52
N ASP A 118 8.11 -4.09 -13.53
CA ASP A 118 8.23 -2.81 -12.86
C ASP A 118 8.49 -3.00 -11.37
N LYS A 119 9.35 -2.14 -10.87
CA LYS A 119 9.86 -2.13 -9.50
C LYS A 119 9.69 -0.74 -8.91
N ILE A 120 9.64 -0.73 -7.59
CA ILE A 120 9.62 0.49 -6.79
C ILE A 120 10.94 0.59 -6.04
N LEU A 121 11.58 1.75 -6.15
CA LEU A 121 12.72 2.14 -5.32
C LEU A 121 12.22 3.15 -4.29
N ALA A 122 12.38 2.84 -3.01
CA ALA A 122 12.10 3.76 -1.91
C ALA A 122 13.41 4.28 -1.33
N VAL A 123 13.59 5.60 -1.34
CA VAL A 123 14.81 6.28 -0.91
C VAL A 123 14.50 7.15 0.30
N VAL A 124 15.10 6.81 1.44
CA VAL A 124 14.73 7.36 2.73
C VAL A 124 15.98 7.81 3.49
N GLY A 125 16.24 9.12 3.46
CA GLY A 125 17.37 9.73 4.19
C GLY A 125 16.99 10.41 5.51
N SER A 126 15.69 10.49 5.84
CA SER A 126 15.21 11.12 7.08
C SER A 126 15.66 10.34 8.32
N VAL A 127 16.14 11.04 9.35
CA VAL A 127 16.51 10.49 10.67
C VAL A 127 15.39 10.58 11.71
N ASN A 128 14.18 10.96 11.26
CA ASN A 128 13.05 11.23 12.15
C ASN A 128 12.46 9.94 12.75
N PRO A 129 12.10 9.91 14.06
CA PRO A 129 11.45 8.75 14.67
C PRO A 129 10.17 8.29 13.96
N VAL A 130 9.37 9.20 13.41
CA VAL A 130 8.18 8.87 12.61
C VAL A 130 8.56 8.05 11.38
N THR A 131 9.64 8.44 10.70
CA THR A 131 10.16 7.70 9.54
C THR A 131 10.64 6.31 9.96
N LYS A 132 11.28 6.18 11.13
CA LYS A 132 11.71 4.86 11.65
C LYS A 132 10.54 3.90 11.78
N SER A 133 9.49 4.30 12.48
CA SER A 133 8.30 3.45 12.66
C SER A 133 7.60 3.13 11.34
N GLN A 134 7.60 4.06 10.39
CA GLN A 134 7.06 3.82 9.04
C GLN A 134 7.85 2.75 8.30
N MET A 135 9.18 2.81 8.33
CA MET A 135 10.04 1.82 7.67
C MET A 135 9.90 0.43 8.30
N GLU A 136 9.85 0.35 9.64
CA GLU A 136 9.61 -0.91 10.37
C GLU A 136 8.28 -1.54 9.95
N GLU A 137 7.21 -0.74 9.84
CA GLU A 137 5.91 -1.24 9.38
C GLU A 137 5.95 -1.72 7.91
N LEU A 138 6.68 -1.04 7.03
CA LEU A 138 6.85 -1.46 5.64
C LEU A 138 7.53 -2.83 5.55
N TRP A 139 8.64 -3.01 6.28
CA TRP A 139 9.41 -4.25 6.25
C TRP A 139 8.63 -5.44 6.84
N LEU A 140 7.76 -5.20 7.81
CA LEU A 140 6.90 -6.23 8.40
C LEU A 140 5.70 -6.61 7.50
N SER A 141 5.15 -5.64 6.78
CA SER A 141 3.90 -5.82 6.02
C SER A 141 4.12 -6.21 4.55
N GLN A 142 5.28 -5.89 3.98
CA GLN A 142 5.56 -6.12 2.56
C GLN A 142 6.90 -6.83 2.35
N LYS A 143 6.93 -7.75 1.39
CA LYS A 143 8.17 -8.40 0.95
C LYS A 143 9.05 -7.36 0.23
N THR A 144 10.04 -6.85 0.93
CA THR A 144 10.97 -5.81 0.47
C THR A 144 12.41 -6.29 0.57
N PHE A 145 13.29 -5.71 -0.25
CA PHE A 145 14.74 -5.78 -0.04
C PHE A 145 15.19 -4.46 0.57
N ASN A 146 15.62 -4.47 1.82
CA ASN A 146 16.16 -3.28 2.47
C ASN A 146 17.68 -3.33 2.57
N ILE A 147 18.30 -2.20 2.29
CA ILE A 147 19.72 -1.98 2.51
C ILE A 147 19.93 -0.64 3.22
N PHE A 148 20.78 -0.66 4.24
CA PHE A 148 21.18 0.55 4.95
C PHE A 148 22.40 1.19 4.29
N VAL A 149 22.29 2.48 4.01
CA VAL A 149 23.39 3.34 3.59
C VAL A 149 24.13 3.77 4.84
N LYS A 150 25.42 3.48 4.90
CA LYS A 150 26.31 3.90 5.97
C LYS A 150 26.64 5.36 5.79
N THR A 151 25.85 6.25 6.38
CA THR A 151 25.97 7.70 6.13
C THR A 151 27.34 8.24 6.50
N LYS A 152 28.02 7.61 7.48
CA LYS A 152 29.40 7.95 7.85
C LYS A 152 30.37 7.81 6.69
N GLU A 153 30.28 6.74 5.91
CA GLU A 153 31.18 6.49 4.78
C GLU A 153 31.09 7.61 3.72
N LEU A 154 29.91 8.20 3.57
CA LEU A 154 29.63 9.25 2.58
C LEU A 154 30.34 10.58 2.87
N VAL A 155 30.72 10.81 4.13
CA VAL A 155 31.33 12.06 4.60
C VAL A 155 32.79 11.90 5.03
N GLU A 156 33.33 10.68 5.00
CA GLU A 156 34.71 10.41 5.40
C GLU A 156 35.73 10.78 4.31
N SER A 157 35.51 10.34 3.07
CA SER A 157 36.32 10.72 1.91
C SER A 157 35.56 10.42 0.62
N GLU A 158 36.00 11.00 -0.51
CA GLU A 158 35.40 10.71 -1.82
C GLU A 158 35.52 9.21 -2.18
N GLU A 159 36.67 8.60 -1.90
CA GLU A 159 36.89 7.16 -2.16
C GLU A 159 35.93 6.27 -1.35
N ARG A 160 35.72 6.58 -0.06
CA ARG A 160 34.80 5.81 0.81
C ARG A 160 33.34 6.05 0.42
N SER A 161 33.01 7.29 0.04
CA SER A 161 31.69 7.64 -0.46
C SER A 161 31.35 6.86 -1.73
N GLU A 162 32.26 6.86 -2.71
CA GLU A 162 32.09 6.12 -3.97
C GLU A 162 31.98 4.59 -3.73
N ALA A 163 32.82 4.04 -2.85
CA ALA A 163 32.76 2.61 -2.50
C ALA A 163 31.41 2.22 -1.86
N GLU A 164 30.87 3.07 -0.97
CA GLU A 164 29.56 2.84 -0.37
C GLU A 164 28.43 2.97 -1.41
N ILE A 165 28.48 3.98 -2.28
CA ILE A 165 27.52 4.15 -3.38
C ILE A 165 27.49 2.88 -4.25
N ASP A 166 28.66 2.39 -4.67
CA ASP A 166 28.76 1.21 -5.52
C ASP A 166 28.29 -0.07 -4.82
N ARG A 167 28.57 -0.22 -3.52
CA ARG A 167 28.05 -1.32 -2.71
C ARG A 167 26.52 -1.33 -2.73
N ILE A 168 25.90 -0.18 -2.44
CA ILE A 168 24.43 -0.07 -2.40
C ILE A 168 23.82 -0.37 -3.77
N VAL A 169 24.36 0.24 -4.83
CA VAL A 169 23.87 0.04 -6.20
C VAL A 169 23.95 -1.43 -6.60
N THR A 170 25.08 -2.09 -6.31
CA THR A 170 25.30 -3.50 -6.65
C THR A 170 24.32 -4.41 -5.92
N GLU A 171 24.23 -4.29 -4.59
CA GLU A 171 23.36 -5.14 -3.79
C GLU A 171 21.87 -4.98 -4.13
N VAL A 172 21.41 -3.74 -4.43
CA VAL A 172 20.03 -3.51 -4.89
C VAL A 172 19.79 -4.19 -6.23
N LEU A 173 20.69 -4.04 -7.19
CA LEU A 173 20.53 -4.62 -8.54
C LEU A 173 20.53 -6.14 -8.52
N GLU A 174 21.41 -6.77 -7.73
CA GLU A 174 21.49 -8.23 -7.56
C GLU A 174 20.22 -8.82 -6.94
N ASN A 175 19.60 -8.09 -6.01
CA ASN A 175 18.36 -8.53 -5.35
C ASN A 175 17.09 -8.14 -6.12
N SER A 176 17.18 -7.17 -7.05
CA SER A 176 16.05 -6.66 -7.81
C SER A 176 15.21 -7.71 -8.57
N PRO A 177 15.74 -8.88 -9.02
CA PRO A 177 14.89 -9.92 -9.64
C PRO A 177 13.98 -10.64 -8.64
N ARG A 178 14.30 -10.62 -7.34
CA ARG A 178 13.57 -11.33 -6.28
C ARG A 178 12.54 -10.46 -5.56
N TYR A 179 12.71 -9.14 -5.65
CA TYR A 179 11.91 -8.16 -4.91
C TYR A 179 11.38 -7.08 -5.85
N LYS A 180 10.07 -6.84 -5.80
CA LYS A 180 9.42 -5.75 -6.53
C LYS A 180 9.63 -4.38 -5.87
N VAL A 181 9.99 -4.37 -4.58
CA VAL A 181 10.21 -3.15 -3.80
C VAL A 181 11.58 -3.24 -3.14
N SER A 182 12.43 -2.28 -3.42
CA SER A 182 13.74 -2.11 -2.80
C SER A 182 13.77 -0.81 -2.00
N THR A 183 14.30 -0.84 -0.78
CA THR A 183 14.43 0.34 0.09
C THR A 183 15.90 0.64 0.35
N VAL A 184 16.31 1.87 0.01
CA VAL A 184 17.62 2.45 0.33
C VAL A 184 17.42 3.41 1.48
N THR A 185 17.90 3.02 2.66
CA THR A 185 17.55 3.69 3.92
C THR A 185 18.80 4.19 4.62
N GLY A 186 18.83 5.45 5.08
CA GLY A 186 19.93 5.95 5.91
C GLY A 186 19.99 5.25 7.26
N ASP A 187 21.19 4.82 7.65
CA ASP A 187 21.43 4.19 8.95
C ASP A 187 21.20 5.14 10.15
N GLY A 188 21.21 6.46 9.93
CA GLY A 188 20.89 7.48 10.95
C GLY A 188 19.47 7.42 11.54
N LEU A 189 18.60 6.54 11.03
CA LEU A 189 17.37 6.13 11.75
C LEU A 189 17.68 5.49 13.10
N MET A 190 18.85 4.85 13.21
CA MET A 190 19.42 4.36 14.46
C MET A 190 20.18 5.52 15.12
N PRO A 191 19.79 5.99 16.31
CA PRO A 191 20.43 7.13 16.97
C PRO A 191 21.96 7.03 17.08
N GLU A 192 22.48 5.82 17.27
CA GLU A 192 23.90 5.49 17.38
C GLU A 192 24.70 5.70 16.07
N ASN A 193 24.03 5.70 14.93
CA ASN A 193 24.64 5.88 13.60
C ASN A 193 24.48 7.31 13.07
N ARG A 194 23.89 8.22 13.85
CA ARG A 194 23.71 9.61 13.43
C ARG A 194 25.05 10.31 13.30
N ILE A 195 25.17 11.09 12.22
CA ILE A 195 26.34 11.90 11.96
C ILE A 195 26.50 12.97 13.04
N ASP A 196 27.71 13.05 13.63
CA ASP A 196 28.13 14.17 14.45
C ASP A 196 28.53 15.34 13.55
N PHE A 197 27.54 16.18 13.21
CA PHE A 197 27.79 17.37 12.41
C PHE A 197 28.84 18.31 13.03
N GLY A 198 28.96 18.38 14.36
CA GLY A 198 29.93 19.23 15.03
C GLY A 198 31.37 18.79 14.73
N TYR A 199 31.62 17.49 14.73
CA TYR A 199 32.91 16.92 14.35
C TYR A 199 33.26 17.23 12.89
N TYR A 200 32.36 16.96 11.93
CA TYR A 200 32.64 17.12 10.50
C TYR A 200 32.75 18.58 10.06
N THR A 201 31.92 19.46 10.60
CA THR A 201 32.01 20.91 10.31
C THR A 201 33.32 21.50 10.79
N ALA A 202 33.82 21.08 11.95
CA ALA A 202 35.12 21.48 12.47
C ALA A 202 36.30 20.90 11.65
N ARG A 203 36.21 19.62 11.26
CA ARG A 203 37.27 18.92 10.50
C ARG A 203 37.42 19.48 9.08
N ASP A 204 36.30 19.67 8.39
CA ASP A 204 36.28 20.01 6.96
C ASP A 204 36.16 21.53 6.72
N HIS A 205 36.11 22.34 7.79
CA HIS A 205 35.83 23.78 7.73
C HIS A 205 34.55 24.10 6.93
N SER A 206 33.50 23.32 7.16
CA SER A 206 32.25 23.34 6.41
C SER A 206 31.05 23.65 7.30
N THR A 207 29.90 23.89 6.69
CA THR A 207 28.62 24.09 7.38
C THR A 207 27.84 22.79 7.54
N VAL A 208 26.87 22.78 8.45
CA VAL A 208 25.95 21.63 8.61
C VAL A 208 25.22 21.32 7.31
N ASP A 209 24.80 22.36 6.58
CA ASP A 209 24.09 22.22 5.32
C ASP A 209 24.99 21.59 4.25
N GLU A 210 26.27 21.97 4.17
CA GLU A 210 27.23 21.37 3.22
C GLU A 210 27.47 19.88 3.51
N VAL A 211 27.57 19.48 4.78
CA VAL A 211 27.70 18.07 5.16
C VAL A 211 26.42 17.30 4.85
N SER A 212 25.26 17.90 5.12
CA SER A 212 23.94 17.34 4.78
C SER A 212 23.79 17.16 3.25
N ASP A 213 24.20 18.17 2.48
CA ASP A 213 24.16 18.15 1.01
C ASP A 213 25.06 17.07 0.42
N LYS A 214 26.23 16.79 1.01
CA LYS A 214 27.07 15.63 0.62
C LYS A 214 26.30 14.32 0.76
N ILE A 215 25.59 14.12 1.87
CA ILE A 215 24.78 12.93 2.11
C ILE A 215 23.62 12.87 1.09
N ASN A 216 22.89 13.96 0.92
CA ASN A 216 21.76 14.03 -0.02
C ASN A 216 22.20 13.77 -1.48
N ALA A 217 23.35 14.31 -1.88
CA ALA A 217 23.93 14.10 -3.20
C ALA A 217 24.31 12.63 -3.42
N ALA A 218 24.85 11.95 -2.41
CA ALA A 218 25.16 10.52 -2.50
C ALA A 218 23.90 9.65 -2.60
N PHE A 219 22.83 9.95 -1.85
CA PHE A 219 21.52 9.28 -2.05
C PHE A 219 20.97 9.50 -3.46
N ALA A 220 21.10 10.72 -3.99
CA ALA A 220 20.70 11.03 -5.35
C ALA A 220 21.54 10.26 -6.39
N GLU A 221 22.85 10.14 -6.18
CA GLU A 221 23.75 9.33 -7.02
C GLU A 221 23.38 7.85 -7.01
N ILE A 222 23.14 7.26 -5.82
CA ILE A 222 22.67 5.88 -5.67
C ILE A 222 21.38 5.68 -6.48
N THR A 223 20.41 6.58 -6.28
CA THR A 223 19.11 6.52 -6.96
C THR A 223 19.27 6.58 -8.48
N TYR A 224 20.10 7.51 -8.95
CA TYR A 224 20.42 7.69 -10.37
C TYR A 224 21.03 6.43 -10.98
N ARG A 225 22.07 5.88 -10.35
CA ARG A 225 22.77 4.69 -10.84
C ARG A 225 21.86 3.46 -10.86
N ILE A 226 21.01 3.27 -9.86
CA ILE A 226 20.04 2.15 -9.82
C ILE A 226 19.05 2.29 -10.97
N CYS A 227 18.37 3.43 -11.10
CA CYS A 227 17.38 3.66 -12.16
C CYS A 227 17.99 3.60 -13.56
N LYS A 228 19.24 4.05 -13.74
CA LYS A 228 19.96 3.99 -15.02
C LYS A 228 20.37 2.57 -15.39
N LYS A 229 20.82 1.76 -14.43
CA LYS A 229 21.26 0.37 -14.66
C LYS A 229 20.09 -0.61 -14.81
N ASP A 230 18.95 -0.33 -14.18
CA ASP A 230 17.73 -1.13 -14.31
C ASP A 230 16.50 -0.27 -14.62
N ALA A 231 16.15 -0.22 -15.91
CA ALA A 231 15.01 0.54 -16.42
C ALA A 231 13.64 0.05 -15.92
N ASN A 232 13.59 -1.08 -15.19
CA ASN A 232 12.35 -1.56 -14.58
C ASN A 232 11.99 -0.81 -13.29
N PHE A 233 12.89 -0.03 -12.69
CA PHE A 233 12.49 0.87 -11.60
C PHE A 233 11.61 1.99 -12.17
N LYS A 234 10.29 1.77 -12.17
CA LYS A 234 9.27 2.68 -12.72
C LYS A 234 8.50 3.46 -11.65
N GLY A 235 8.69 3.10 -10.38
CA GLY A 235 8.20 3.83 -9.22
C GLY A 235 9.33 4.28 -8.32
N LEU A 236 9.26 5.53 -7.89
CA LEU A 236 10.16 6.12 -6.92
C LEU A 236 9.34 6.63 -5.73
N TYR A 237 9.79 6.32 -4.53
CA TYR A 237 9.30 6.94 -3.31
C TYR A 237 10.45 7.66 -2.64
N THR A 238 10.28 8.93 -2.30
CA THR A 238 11.28 9.70 -1.55
C THR A 238 10.69 10.21 -0.23
N SER A 239 11.47 10.06 0.85
CA SER A 239 11.12 10.58 2.17
C SER A 239 12.21 11.50 2.71
N GLY A 240 11.86 12.78 2.84
CA GLY A 240 12.79 13.87 3.13
C GLY A 240 12.75 14.92 2.02
N GLY A 241 12.61 16.19 2.40
CA GLY A 241 12.57 17.31 1.44
C GLY A 241 13.88 17.39 0.65
N ASP A 242 15.01 17.41 1.36
CA ASP A 242 16.33 17.60 0.76
C ASP A 242 16.73 16.41 -0.12
N ILE A 243 16.40 15.18 0.29
CA ILE A 243 16.57 13.97 -0.54
C ILE A 243 15.78 14.09 -1.84
N THR A 244 14.51 14.50 -1.74
CA THR A 244 13.65 14.66 -2.93
C THR A 244 14.23 15.69 -3.88
N VAL A 245 14.67 16.83 -3.35
CA VAL A 245 15.29 17.91 -4.14
C VAL A 245 16.60 17.44 -4.78
N ALA A 246 17.47 16.73 -4.03
CA ALA A 246 18.73 16.23 -4.54
C ALA A 246 18.53 15.20 -5.66
N VAL A 247 17.57 14.27 -5.51
CA VAL A 247 17.20 13.32 -6.56
C VAL A 247 16.69 14.04 -7.79
N CYS A 248 15.79 15.01 -7.65
CA CYS A 248 15.26 15.78 -8.77
C CYS A 248 16.36 16.54 -9.52
N ARG A 249 17.28 17.18 -8.79
CA ARG A 249 18.44 17.87 -9.39
C ARG A 249 19.35 16.89 -10.13
N LYS A 250 19.63 15.73 -9.53
CA LYS A 250 20.50 14.71 -10.14
C LYS A 250 19.89 14.10 -11.40
N PHE A 251 18.56 14.02 -11.47
CA PHE A 251 17.82 13.51 -12.62
C PHE A 251 17.70 14.53 -13.76
N ASP A 252 18.19 15.76 -13.56
CA ASP A 252 18.01 16.91 -14.45
C ASP A 252 16.52 17.19 -14.76
N THR A 253 15.69 17.01 -13.73
CA THR A 253 14.24 17.14 -13.82
C THR A 253 13.84 18.62 -13.86
N ALA A 254 12.96 19.00 -14.80
CA ALA A 254 12.44 20.37 -14.88
C ALA A 254 11.35 20.67 -13.83
N GLY A 255 10.67 19.63 -13.34
CA GLY A 255 9.65 19.73 -12.30
C GLY A 255 8.94 18.41 -12.06
N LEU A 256 7.92 18.44 -11.20
CA LEU A 256 7.04 17.30 -10.95
C LEU A 256 5.63 17.61 -11.46
N GLU A 257 5.07 16.72 -12.28
CA GLU A 257 3.65 16.75 -12.64
C GLU A 257 2.86 16.18 -11.47
N LEU A 258 2.20 17.03 -10.69
CA LEU A 258 1.37 16.58 -9.58
C LEU A 258 0.05 16.03 -10.11
N LEU A 259 -0.23 14.77 -9.79
CA LEU A 259 -1.39 14.04 -10.31
C LEU A 259 -2.40 13.69 -9.22
N ASP A 260 -1.95 13.42 -7.99
CA ASP A 260 -2.83 13.07 -6.88
C ASP A 260 -2.17 13.32 -5.52
N GLU A 261 -2.95 13.21 -4.45
CA GLU A 261 -2.49 13.23 -3.07
C GLU A 261 -2.86 11.91 -2.39
N VAL A 262 -1.87 11.08 -2.05
CA VAL A 262 -2.11 9.73 -1.51
C VAL A 262 -2.59 9.78 -0.06
N LEU A 263 -2.06 10.74 0.69
CA LEU A 263 -2.42 11.14 2.04
C LEU A 263 -1.97 12.58 2.25
N PRO A 264 -2.53 13.31 3.24
CA PRO A 264 -2.19 14.72 3.46
C PRO A 264 -0.68 14.95 3.49
N LEU A 265 -0.17 15.83 2.61
CA LEU A 265 1.25 16.17 2.46
C LEU A 265 2.14 15.04 1.91
N ALA A 266 1.58 14.03 1.25
CA ALA A 266 2.31 13.09 0.39
C ALA A 266 1.73 13.11 -1.02
N ALA A 267 2.50 13.71 -1.94
CA ALA A 267 2.04 13.96 -3.30
C ALA A 267 2.50 12.84 -4.24
N TYR A 268 1.58 12.39 -5.09
CA TYR A 268 1.87 11.51 -6.22
C TYR A 268 1.97 12.34 -7.50
N GLY A 269 2.96 12.01 -8.32
CA GLY A 269 3.17 12.65 -9.60
C GLY A 269 4.10 11.89 -10.52
N LYS A 270 4.58 12.59 -11.54
CA LYS A 270 5.60 12.10 -12.46
C LYS A 270 6.76 13.08 -12.58
N ILE A 271 7.94 12.53 -12.79
CA ILE A 271 9.12 13.31 -13.22
C ILE A 271 8.82 13.96 -14.58
N LEU A 272 9.05 15.27 -14.70
CA LEU A 272 8.92 16.02 -15.96
C LEU A 272 10.30 16.35 -16.53
N LYS A 273 10.57 15.87 -17.75
CA LYS A 273 11.85 16.02 -18.46
C LYS A 273 13.02 15.38 -17.70
N GLY A 274 14.23 15.54 -18.24
CA GLY A 274 15.44 14.93 -17.70
C GLY A 274 15.61 13.46 -18.08
N ASP A 275 16.51 12.78 -17.37
CA ASP A 275 16.94 11.42 -17.72
C ASP A 275 15.85 10.35 -17.48
N PHE A 276 14.85 10.65 -16.63
CA PHE A 276 13.81 9.73 -16.22
C PHE A 276 12.39 10.30 -16.41
N ASP A 277 12.18 11.02 -17.52
CA ASP A 277 10.88 11.60 -17.88
C ASP A 277 9.73 10.56 -17.81
N GLY A 278 8.64 10.94 -17.13
CA GLY A 278 7.47 10.10 -16.92
C GLY A 278 7.58 9.06 -15.80
N LEU A 279 8.71 8.97 -15.08
CA LEU A 279 8.86 8.10 -13.92
C LEU A 279 7.85 8.46 -12.83
N ASN A 280 7.12 7.47 -12.30
CA ASN A 280 6.17 7.69 -11.21
C ASN A 280 6.93 8.01 -9.92
N ILE A 281 6.53 9.07 -9.23
CA ILE A 281 7.14 9.46 -7.97
C ILE A 281 6.08 9.77 -6.91
N ILE A 282 6.31 9.31 -5.69
CA ILE A 282 5.65 9.84 -4.49
C ILE A 282 6.70 10.53 -3.63
N THR A 283 6.41 11.74 -3.19
CA THR A 283 7.27 12.50 -2.29
C THR A 283 6.56 12.74 -0.97
N LYS A 284 7.29 12.63 0.14
CA LYS A 284 6.75 12.83 1.49
C LYS A 284 7.76 13.54 2.39
N GLY A 285 7.28 14.49 3.20
CA GLY A 285 8.09 15.07 4.29
C GLY A 285 8.40 14.04 5.39
N GLY A 286 9.57 14.13 6.03
CA GLY A 286 10.01 13.14 7.02
C GLY A 286 9.08 12.95 8.24
N MET A 287 8.34 14.00 8.61
CA MET A 287 7.40 14.01 9.75
C MET A 287 5.94 13.72 9.36
N VAL A 288 5.66 13.53 8.07
CA VAL A 288 4.30 13.42 7.56
C VAL A 288 3.77 11.99 7.70
N GLY A 289 2.51 11.88 8.11
CA GLY A 289 1.74 10.64 8.14
C GLY A 289 1.97 9.79 9.39
N GLN A 290 1.10 8.81 9.60
CA GLN A 290 1.21 7.82 10.66
C GLN A 290 2.13 6.66 10.24
N SER A 291 2.27 5.62 11.07
CA SER A 291 3.16 4.48 10.80
C SER A 291 2.84 3.78 9.46
N ASN A 292 1.56 3.75 9.06
CA ASN A 292 1.13 3.12 7.80
C ASN A 292 1.29 3.98 6.54
N ALA A 293 1.83 5.21 6.67
CA ALA A 293 1.85 6.16 5.56
C ALA A 293 2.66 5.63 4.36
N ILE A 294 3.86 5.07 4.61
CA ILE A 294 4.67 4.51 3.54
C ILE A 294 4.01 3.28 2.92
N ASN A 295 3.33 2.44 3.71
CA ASN A 295 2.59 1.29 3.18
C ASN A 295 1.51 1.73 2.19
N ARG A 296 0.77 2.78 2.52
CA ARG A 296 -0.22 3.36 1.61
C ARG A 296 0.43 3.90 0.35
N CYS A 297 1.55 4.62 0.45
CA CYS A 297 2.28 5.15 -0.71
C CYS A 297 2.80 4.03 -1.62
N ILE A 298 3.43 3.00 -1.07
CA ILE A 298 3.96 1.88 -1.86
C ILE A 298 2.83 1.09 -2.50
N THR A 299 1.73 0.82 -1.78
CA THR A 299 0.54 0.17 -2.36
C THR A 299 -0.07 1.01 -3.49
N TYR A 300 -0.16 2.33 -3.31
CA TYR A 300 -0.65 3.24 -4.34
C TYR A 300 0.25 3.20 -5.59
N LEU A 301 1.58 3.21 -5.43
CA LEU A 301 2.50 3.05 -6.57
C LEU A 301 2.33 1.68 -7.25
N LYS A 302 2.14 0.60 -6.49
CA LYS A 302 1.87 -0.73 -7.05
C LYS A 302 0.62 -0.74 -7.93
N GLU A 303 -0.45 -0.08 -7.48
CA GLU A 303 -1.69 0.06 -8.24
C GLU A 303 -1.47 0.84 -9.56
N LYS A 304 -0.71 1.94 -9.53
CA LYS A 304 -0.39 2.73 -10.73
C LYS A 304 0.53 2.00 -11.71
N LEU A 305 1.40 1.14 -11.21
CA LEU A 305 2.33 0.34 -11.99
C LEU A 305 1.76 -1.02 -12.40
N PHE A 306 0.58 -1.39 -11.89
CA PHE A 306 -0.04 -2.69 -12.10
C PHE A 306 0.84 -3.87 -11.66
N ILE A 307 1.48 -3.78 -10.48
CA ILE A 307 2.41 -4.80 -9.93
C ILE A 307 2.02 -5.35 -8.56
#